data_AF-A0A1X7VXD5-F1
#
_entry.id   AF-A0A1X7VXD5-F1
#
_cell.length_a   1.000
_cell.length_b   1.000
_cell.length_c   1.000
_cell.angle_alpha   90.00
_cell.angle_beta   90.00
_cell.angle_gamma   90.00
#
_symmetry.space_group_name_H-M   'P 1'
#
loop_
_entity.id
_entity.type
_entity.pdbx_description
1 polymer ?
#
loop_
_entity_poly.entity_id
_entity_poly.type
_entity_poly.pdbx_seq_one_letter_code
_entity_poly.pdbx_strand_id
1 'polypeptide(L)'
;MRLLVVCSVLLSILTLAAAIPLKNNTNTGLSCNYKQAYVEVLRGRDGRDGRDGVKGERGDKGERGDKGEKGEKGDTGPAGPAGPNSGGVVYTRWGKKSCPTGAELLYEGITGGGYYENSGGGANYVCLPKDPQYNSTHEPPDYSLMYGTEYESANGIFPGKNQHNAPCAVCYASSRSTKLMIPARTSCPSSWTIEYKGYLMAEHYSFKNNKVYECVDESPESIDGSETATLSAHFYFIRTTCTGLPCPPYVNKRAITCVVCTK
;
A
#
# COMPACT_ATOMS: atom_id res chain seq x y z
N MET A 1 -9.77 0.95 -80.00
CA MET A 1 -10.57 0.19 -79.01
C MET A 1 -10.48 0.91 -77.67
N ARG A 2 -11.54 1.36 -76.96
CA ARG A 2 -12.82 0.71 -76.53
C ARG A 2 -12.58 -0.51 -75.64
N LEU A 3 -13.06 -0.65 -74.40
CA LEU A 3 -13.88 0.17 -73.44
C LEU A 3 -13.11 0.27 -72.08
N LEU A 4 -13.34 1.12 -71.07
CA LEU A 4 -14.33 2.16 -70.66
C LEU A 4 -15.70 1.74 -70.06
N VAL A 5 -16.00 2.26 -68.84
CA VAL A 5 -17.28 2.24 -68.06
C VAL A 5 -17.74 0.80 -67.67
N VAL A 6 -18.49 0.45 -66.61
CA VAL A 6 -19.57 1.05 -65.76
C VAL A 6 -19.39 0.50 -64.32
N CYS A 7 -19.30 1.29 -63.23
CA CYS A 7 -20.24 2.18 -62.52
C CYS A 7 -21.10 1.51 -61.44
N SER A 8 -21.25 2.26 -60.34
CA SER A 8 -21.94 2.05 -59.07
C SER A 8 -23.33 1.41 -59.08
N VAL A 9 -23.66 0.69 -58.00
CA VAL A 9 -25.04 0.51 -57.51
C VAL A 9 -25.09 0.87 -56.02
N LEU A 10 -26.16 1.53 -55.60
CA LEU A 10 -26.43 2.02 -54.24
C LEU A 10 -27.84 1.56 -53.81
N LEU A 11 -28.21 1.88 -52.56
CA LEU A 11 -29.55 1.78 -51.95
C LEU A 11 -30.08 0.38 -51.54
N SER A 12 -30.04 0.18 -50.21
CA SER A 12 -31.19 -0.08 -49.32
C SER A 12 -32.28 -1.11 -49.64
N ILE A 13 -32.61 -1.92 -48.62
CA ILE A 13 -34.01 -2.18 -48.22
C ILE A 13 -34.09 -2.20 -46.68
N LEU A 14 -35.27 -1.90 -46.14
CA LEU A 14 -35.55 -1.72 -44.70
C LEU A 14 -36.39 -2.89 -44.14
N THR A 15 -36.71 -2.83 -42.84
CA THR A 15 -37.65 -3.72 -42.10
C THR A 15 -37.15 -5.15 -41.79
N LEU A 16 -37.64 -5.84 -40.75
CA LEU A 16 -38.65 -5.47 -39.74
C LEU A 16 -38.04 -5.35 -38.33
N ALA A 17 -38.61 -4.44 -37.53
CA ALA A 17 -38.51 -4.52 -36.08
C ALA A 17 -39.64 -5.42 -35.55
N ALA A 18 -39.31 -6.39 -34.69
CA ALA A 18 -40.29 -7.21 -33.98
C ALA A 18 -40.11 -6.99 -32.46
N ALA A 19 -41.04 -6.26 -31.85
CA ALA A 19 -40.99 -5.96 -30.42
C ALA A 19 -41.42 -7.18 -29.59
N ILE A 20 -40.50 -7.75 -28.79
CA ILE A 20 -40.82 -8.77 -27.78
C ILE A 20 -40.93 -8.06 -26.42
N PRO A 21 -42.10 -8.06 -25.76
CA PRO A 21 -42.26 -7.41 -24.47
C PRO A 21 -41.62 -8.25 -23.36
N LEU A 22 -40.47 -7.80 -22.84
CA LEU A 22 -39.94 -8.31 -21.58
C LEU A 22 -40.91 -7.93 -20.45
N LYS A 23 -41.48 -8.95 -19.79
CA LYS A 23 -42.43 -8.75 -18.70
C LYS A 23 -41.71 -8.17 -17.47
N ASN A 24 -42.25 -7.09 -16.92
CA ASN A 24 -41.89 -6.63 -15.59
C ASN A 24 -42.11 -7.77 -14.57
N ASN A 25 -41.16 -7.96 -13.67
CA ASN A 25 -41.42 -8.58 -12.38
C ASN A 25 -40.72 -7.75 -11.30
N THR A 26 -41.42 -7.45 -10.21
CA THR A 26 -41.00 -6.47 -9.21
C THR A 26 -40.75 -7.13 -7.86
N ASN A 27 -39.77 -6.59 -7.12
CA ASN A 27 -39.35 -7.04 -5.78
C ASN A 27 -38.66 -8.42 -5.77
N THR A 28 -37.81 -8.76 -4.79
CA THR A 28 -37.55 -8.10 -3.50
C THR A 28 -36.09 -7.67 -3.33
N GLY A 29 -35.89 -6.47 -2.78
CA GLY A 29 -34.58 -6.02 -2.29
C GLY A 29 -34.39 -6.38 -0.82
N LEU A 30 -33.33 -7.12 -0.49
CA LEU A 30 -32.95 -7.43 0.90
C LEU A 30 -32.16 -6.25 1.49
N SER A 31 -32.90 -5.28 2.05
CA SER A 31 -32.33 -4.15 2.80
C SER A 31 -32.39 -4.43 4.32
N CYS A 32 -31.25 -4.76 4.92
CA CYS A 32 -31.13 -4.95 6.37
C CYS A 32 -31.03 -3.60 7.09
N ASN A 33 -32.17 -3.00 7.44
CA ASN A 33 -32.22 -1.73 8.17
C ASN A 33 -32.09 -1.93 9.69
N TYR A 34 -30.93 -1.58 10.25
CA TYR A 34 -30.70 -1.54 11.70
C TYR A 34 -31.31 -0.27 12.31
N LYS A 35 -32.58 -0.34 12.75
CA LYS A 35 -33.19 0.54 13.77
C LYS A 35 -34.64 0.14 14.09
N GLN A 36 -34.84 -0.46 15.27
CA GLN A 36 -35.92 -0.12 16.21
C GLN A 36 -35.54 -0.74 17.57
N ALA A 37 -35.85 -0.08 18.67
CA ALA A 37 -35.56 -0.56 20.02
C ALA A 37 -36.72 -0.25 20.98
N TYR A 38 -36.65 -0.82 22.18
CA TYR A 38 -37.40 -0.48 23.39
C TYR A 38 -38.87 -0.94 23.55
N VAL A 39 -39.04 -1.89 24.49
CA VAL A 39 -39.89 -1.82 25.69
C VAL A 39 -41.43 -1.73 25.55
N GLU A 40 -42.09 -2.84 25.94
CA GLU A 40 -43.28 -2.83 26.80
C GLU A 40 -42.82 -3.36 28.19
N VAL A 41 -42.93 -2.62 29.31
CA VAL A 41 -44.09 -2.05 30.01
C VAL A 41 -44.90 -3.07 30.81
N LEU A 42 -44.37 -3.34 32.01
CA LEU A 42 -45.07 -3.45 33.30
C LEU A 42 -46.60 -3.70 33.29
N ARG A 43 -47.01 -4.86 33.81
CA ARG A 43 -48.29 -5.01 34.51
C ARG A 43 -48.18 -6.01 35.65
N GLY A 44 -48.44 -5.54 36.88
CA GLY A 44 -48.39 -6.38 38.08
C GLY A 44 -49.64 -7.25 38.25
N ARG A 45 -49.62 -8.09 39.29
CA ARG A 45 -50.79 -8.74 39.89
C ARG A 45 -50.65 -8.66 41.40
N ASP A 46 -51.76 -8.39 42.07
CA ASP A 46 -51.79 -8.25 43.52
C ASP A 46 -51.67 -9.60 44.24
N GLY A 47 -51.45 -9.53 45.56
CA GLY A 47 -51.08 -10.68 46.39
C GLY A 47 -52.18 -11.72 46.61
N ARG A 48 -51.81 -12.76 47.38
CA ARG A 48 -52.75 -13.66 48.04
C ARG A 48 -52.47 -13.63 49.53
N ASP A 49 -53.50 -13.82 50.34
CA ASP A 49 -53.37 -13.86 51.79
C ASP A 49 -52.52 -15.06 52.28
N GLY A 50 -52.03 -14.93 53.50
CA GLY A 50 -51.13 -15.89 54.12
C GLY A 50 -51.78 -17.27 54.37
N ARG A 51 -50.92 -18.25 54.66
CA ARG A 51 -51.32 -19.54 55.24
C ARG A 51 -50.75 -19.62 56.65
N ASP A 52 -51.45 -20.32 57.53
CA ASP A 52 -51.04 -20.49 58.92
C ASP A 52 -49.70 -21.22 59.07
N GLY A 53 -48.99 -20.89 60.15
CA GLY A 53 -47.62 -21.34 60.39
C GLY A 53 -47.49 -22.86 60.61
N VAL A 54 -46.44 -23.44 60.05
CA VAL A 54 -46.12 -24.87 60.20
C VAL A 54 -45.18 -25.08 61.40
N LYS A 55 -45.32 -26.24 62.06
CA LYS A 55 -44.62 -26.63 63.29
C LYS A 55 -43.09 -26.58 63.14
N GLY A 56 -42.41 -26.00 64.15
CA GLY A 56 -40.97 -25.73 64.14
C GLY A 56 -40.07 -26.95 63.87
N GLU A 57 -38.94 -26.69 63.23
CA GLU A 57 -38.05 -27.70 62.67
C GLU A 57 -37.08 -28.32 63.70
N ARG A 58 -36.40 -29.39 63.27
CA ARG A 58 -35.45 -30.15 64.09
C ARG A 58 -34.05 -29.53 63.92
N GLY A 59 -33.39 -29.23 65.04
CA GLY A 59 -32.13 -28.48 65.06
C GLY A 59 -31.02 -29.02 64.16
N ASP A 60 -30.16 -28.09 63.73
CA ASP A 60 -29.28 -28.23 62.58
C ASP A 60 -28.24 -29.36 62.68
N LYS A 61 -27.89 -29.89 61.50
CA LYS A 61 -26.77 -30.80 61.33
C LYS A 61 -25.50 -29.99 61.11
N GLY A 62 -24.51 -30.14 62.00
CA GLY A 62 -23.26 -29.38 62.00
C GLY A 62 -22.55 -29.33 60.64
N GLU A 63 -21.89 -28.20 60.39
CA GLU A 63 -21.36 -27.80 59.10
C GLU A 63 -20.24 -28.74 58.59
N ARG A 64 -20.14 -28.86 57.26
CA ARG A 64 -19.01 -29.53 56.61
C ARG A 64 -17.83 -28.57 56.58
N GLY A 65 -16.77 -28.90 57.29
CA GLY A 65 -15.54 -28.10 57.35
C GLY A 65 -14.93 -27.79 55.98
N ASP A 66 -14.20 -26.67 55.93
CA ASP A 66 -13.81 -25.99 54.70
C ASP A 66 -12.95 -26.81 53.74
N LYS A 67 -13.08 -26.45 52.46
CA LYS A 67 -12.26 -27.01 51.39
C LYS A 67 -10.89 -26.36 51.42
N GLY A 68 -9.87 -27.15 51.76
CA GLY A 68 -8.46 -26.70 51.84
C GLY A 68 -7.99 -25.93 50.61
N GLU A 69 -7.12 -24.95 50.87
CA GLU A 69 -6.72 -23.93 49.89
C GLU A 69 -6.04 -24.51 48.65
N LYS A 70 -6.21 -23.82 47.53
CA LYS A 70 -5.61 -24.21 46.26
C LYS A 70 -4.14 -23.79 46.28
N GLY A 71 -3.23 -24.78 46.33
CA GLY A 71 -1.79 -24.57 46.32
C GLY A 71 -1.31 -23.61 45.23
N GLU A 72 -0.27 -22.85 45.56
CA GLU A 72 0.20 -21.71 44.77
C GLU A 72 0.69 -22.12 43.37
N LYS A 73 0.57 -21.18 42.42
CA LYS A 73 1.07 -21.38 41.06
C LYS A 73 2.60 -21.23 41.07
N GLY A 74 3.31 -22.33 40.85
CA GLY A 74 4.76 -22.35 40.77
C GLY A 74 5.34 -21.33 39.77
N ASP A 75 6.57 -20.89 40.08
CA ASP A 75 7.24 -19.76 39.44
C ASP A 75 7.40 -19.88 37.92
N THR A 76 7.50 -18.73 37.27
CA THR A 76 7.82 -18.69 35.84
C THR A 76 9.31 -18.99 35.65
N GLY A 77 9.62 -19.97 34.80
CA GLY A 77 11.00 -20.34 34.49
C GLY A 77 11.81 -19.20 33.87
N PRO A 78 13.16 -19.27 33.93
CA PRO A 78 14.03 -18.22 33.43
C PRO A 78 13.85 -17.99 31.92
N ALA A 79 14.07 -16.75 31.49
CA ALA A 79 14.06 -16.41 30.07
C ALA A 79 15.15 -17.18 29.31
N GLY A 80 14.85 -17.58 28.07
CA GLY A 80 15.82 -18.21 27.18
C GLY A 80 16.97 -17.26 26.79
N PRO A 81 18.11 -17.79 26.32
CA PRO A 81 19.22 -16.97 25.84
C PRO A 81 18.80 -16.10 24.65
N ALA A 82 19.45 -14.95 24.50
CA ALA A 82 19.26 -14.08 23.35
C ALA A 82 19.65 -14.82 22.05
N GLY A 83 18.88 -14.59 20.98
CA GLY A 83 19.19 -15.13 19.65
C GLY A 83 20.46 -14.50 19.05
N PRO A 84 21.05 -15.11 18.01
CA PRO A 84 22.20 -14.53 17.30
C PRO A 84 21.90 -13.14 16.74
N ASN A 85 22.94 -12.29 16.67
CA ASN A 85 22.85 -10.97 16.03
C ASN A 85 22.82 -11.10 14.48
N SER A 86 21.70 -11.59 13.95
CA SER A 86 21.39 -11.65 12.51
C SER A 86 20.45 -10.54 12.04
N GLY A 87 19.98 -9.69 12.95
CA GLY A 87 19.02 -8.61 12.71
C GLY A 87 19.61 -7.37 12.05
N GLY A 88 20.04 -7.51 10.80
CA GLY A 88 20.36 -6.38 9.90
C GLY A 88 19.35 -6.30 8.74
N VAL A 89 19.06 -5.11 8.24
CA VAL A 89 18.01 -4.88 7.22
C VAL A 89 18.53 -4.15 5.99
N VAL A 90 18.10 -4.61 4.81
CA VAL A 90 18.42 -3.99 3.51
C VAL A 90 17.27 -3.13 2.99
N TYR A 91 17.55 -1.89 2.60
CA TYR A 91 16.59 -0.97 1.97
C TYR A 91 17.23 -0.22 0.80
N THR A 92 16.40 0.30 -0.11
CA THR A 92 16.86 1.18 -1.19
C THR A 92 16.63 2.64 -0.80
N ARG A 93 17.60 3.50 -1.06
CA ARG A 93 17.49 4.95 -1.03
C ARG A 93 17.39 5.47 -2.46
N TRP A 94 16.18 5.81 -2.88
CA TRP A 94 15.93 6.28 -4.23
C TRP A 94 16.32 7.75 -4.39
N GLY A 95 16.97 8.07 -5.50
CA GLY A 95 17.46 9.39 -5.83
C GLY A 95 18.82 9.77 -5.24
N LYS A 96 19.59 8.82 -4.68
CA LYS A 96 20.94 9.08 -4.10
C LYS A 96 21.93 7.99 -4.48
N LYS A 97 23.20 8.36 -4.62
CA LYS A 97 24.36 7.47 -4.87
C LYS A 97 25.00 6.94 -3.57
N SER A 98 24.49 7.34 -2.39
CA SER A 98 25.10 7.06 -1.09
C SER A 98 24.09 6.78 0.04
N CYS A 99 24.50 6.00 1.03
CA CYS A 99 23.72 5.66 2.22
C CYS A 99 23.88 6.71 3.35
N PRO A 100 22.90 6.83 4.27
CA PRO A 100 23.01 7.70 5.44
C PRO A 100 23.97 7.13 6.50
N THR A 101 24.42 7.99 7.40
CA THR A 101 25.33 7.62 8.50
C THR A 101 24.68 6.56 9.40
N GLY A 102 25.29 5.38 9.47
CA GLY A 102 24.79 4.22 10.23
C GLY A 102 24.32 3.05 9.37
N ALA A 103 24.21 3.24 8.05
CA ALA A 103 24.00 2.18 7.08
C ALA A 103 25.19 2.05 6.12
N GLU A 104 25.55 0.81 5.80
CA GLU A 104 26.60 0.44 4.84
C GLU A 104 26.05 0.49 3.40
N LEU A 105 26.85 0.96 2.43
CA LEU A 105 26.51 0.91 1.02
C LEU A 105 26.88 -0.47 0.46
N LEU A 106 25.88 -1.27 0.07
CA LEU A 106 26.11 -2.55 -0.62
C LEU A 106 26.46 -2.31 -2.09
N TYR A 107 25.69 -1.47 -2.79
CA TYR A 107 26.02 -0.96 -4.11
C TYR A 107 25.22 0.33 -4.41
N GLU A 108 25.74 1.13 -5.34
CA GLU A 108 25.00 2.20 -6.01
C GLU A 108 24.65 1.81 -7.45
N GLY A 109 23.63 2.45 -8.01
CA GLY A 109 23.06 2.05 -9.29
C GLY A 109 22.20 3.12 -9.96
N ILE A 110 21.55 2.71 -11.04
CA ILE A 110 20.55 3.49 -11.79
C ILE A 110 19.17 2.94 -11.45
N THR A 111 18.20 3.80 -11.17
CA THR A 111 16.80 3.37 -10.96
C THR A 111 16.22 2.90 -12.30
N GLY A 112 15.82 1.64 -12.37
CA GLY A 112 15.20 1.03 -13.54
C GLY A 112 13.69 0.80 -13.36
N GLY A 113 12.94 0.86 -14.46
CA GLY A 113 11.52 0.52 -14.52
C GLY A 113 11.03 0.26 -15.96
N GLY A 114 9.81 -0.26 -16.12
CA GLY A 114 9.16 -0.41 -17.43
C GLY A 114 8.51 0.89 -17.94
N TYR A 115 8.71 1.23 -19.22
CA TYR A 115 8.21 2.44 -19.92
C TYR A 115 6.69 2.68 -19.77
N TYR A 116 6.31 3.96 -19.65
CA TYR A 116 4.99 4.39 -19.19
C TYR A 116 3.81 4.03 -20.12
N GLU A 117 4.04 3.84 -21.41
CA GLU A 117 2.98 3.43 -22.36
C GLU A 117 2.82 1.90 -22.48
N ASN A 118 3.84 1.12 -22.06
CA ASN A 118 3.79 -0.33 -22.11
C ASN A 118 2.74 -0.85 -21.12
N SER A 119 1.79 -1.66 -21.60
CA SER A 119 0.68 -2.19 -20.79
C SER A 119 1.04 -3.46 -20.00
N GLY A 120 2.32 -3.66 -19.65
CA GLY A 120 2.82 -4.88 -19.02
C GLY A 120 4.28 -4.77 -18.57
N GLY A 121 4.85 -5.90 -18.13
CA GLY A 121 6.19 -5.96 -17.54
C GLY A 121 6.19 -5.67 -16.02
N GLY A 122 7.30 -5.12 -15.52
CA GLY A 122 7.51 -4.85 -14.09
C GLY A 122 6.77 -3.60 -13.57
N ALA A 123 5.95 -3.78 -12.53
CA ALA A 123 5.25 -2.71 -11.82
C ALA A 123 6.07 -2.09 -10.67
N ASN A 124 7.19 -2.69 -10.28
CA ASN A 124 8.13 -2.11 -9.31
C ASN A 124 9.28 -1.38 -10.03
N TYR A 125 9.94 -0.47 -9.30
CA TYR A 125 11.26 0.01 -9.67
C TYR A 125 12.33 -0.99 -9.18
N VAL A 126 13.52 -0.98 -9.80
CA VAL A 126 14.67 -1.82 -9.46
C VAL A 126 15.90 -0.94 -9.35
N CYS A 127 16.82 -1.21 -8.42
CA CYS A 127 18.12 -0.58 -8.44
C CYS A 127 19.07 -1.44 -9.29
N LEU A 128 19.48 -0.94 -10.45
CA LEU A 128 20.34 -1.65 -11.39
C LEU A 128 21.82 -1.31 -11.10
N PRO A 129 22.69 -2.29 -10.80
CA PRO A 129 24.13 -2.05 -10.66
C PRO A 129 24.74 -1.41 -11.92
N LYS A 130 25.81 -0.63 -11.75
CA LYS A 130 26.52 0.03 -12.86
C LYS A 130 27.40 -0.94 -13.67
N ASP A 131 27.65 -2.12 -13.13
CA ASP A 131 28.51 -3.20 -13.62
C ASP A 131 27.71 -4.50 -13.89
N PRO A 132 26.73 -4.48 -14.82
CA PRO A 132 25.86 -5.62 -15.06
C PRO A 132 26.63 -6.86 -15.58
N GLN A 133 26.28 -8.02 -15.04
CA GLN A 133 26.84 -9.31 -15.43
C GLN A 133 25.84 -10.10 -16.28
N TYR A 134 26.31 -10.75 -17.34
CA TYR A 134 25.48 -11.46 -18.31
C TYR A 134 25.97 -12.89 -18.52
N ASN A 135 25.06 -13.87 -18.38
CA ASN A 135 25.38 -15.30 -18.54
C ASN A 135 25.25 -15.80 -19.99
N SER A 136 24.73 -14.97 -20.90
CA SER A 136 24.53 -15.30 -22.33
C SER A 136 24.58 -14.04 -23.18
N THR A 137 25.04 -14.19 -24.42
CA THR A 137 25.01 -13.16 -25.48
C THR A 137 23.82 -13.31 -26.42
N HIS A 138 22.93 -14.29 -26.21
CA HIS A 138 21.76 -14.53 -27.05
C HIS A 138 20.58 -13.65 -26.63
N GLU A 139 19.99 -12.94 -27.57
CA GLU A 139 18.75 -12.19 -27.38
C GLU A 139 17.54 -13.14 -27.27
N PRO A 140 16.69 -13.03 -26.22
CA PRO A 140 15.45 -13.79 -26.13
C PRO A 140 14.43 -13.35 -27.20
N PRO A 141 13.75 -14.27 -27.90
CA PRO A 141 12.73 -13.91 -28.90
C PRO A 141 11.47 -13.28 -28.28
N ASP A 142 11.16 -13.67 -27.04
CA ASP A 142 10.08 -13.12 -26.21
C ASP A 142 10.70 -12.44 -24.98
N TYR A 143 10.34 -11.17 -24.73
CA TYR A 143 11.03 -10.34 -23.74
C TYR A 143 10.09 -9.38 -22.98
N SER A 144 10.63 -8.81 -21.90
CA SER A 144 10.06 -7.66 -21.18
C SER A 144 11.14 -6.58 -21.07
N LEU A 145 10.73 -5.32 -21.15
CA LEU A 145 11.64 -4.18 -21.33
C LEU A 145 11.92 -3.45 -20.01
N MET A 146 13.18 -3.06 -19.82
CA MET A 146 13.70 -2.31 -18.68
C MET A 146 14.35 -1.03 -19.19
N TYR A 147 14.03 0.09 -18.56
CA TYR A 147 14.46 1.44 -18.95
C TYR A 147 14.96 2.19 -17.72
N GLY A 148 15.68 3.29 -17.93
CA GLY A 148 16.00 4.22 -16.85
C GLY A 148 14.74 4.91 -16.29
N THR A 149 14.83 5.41 -15.06
CA THR A 149 13.77 6.19 -14.40
C THR A 149 14.16 7.64 -14.29
N GLU A 150 13.47 8.52 -15.02
CA GLU A 150 13.70 9.96 -15.03
C GLU A 150 12.88 10.67 -13.93
N TYR A 151 13.41 11.75 -13.34
CA TYR A 151 12.54 12.69 -12.61
C TYR A 151 11.80 13.55 -13.63
N GLU A 152 10.48 13.64 -13.52
CA GLU A 152 9.65 14.40 -14.45
C GLU A 152 8.65 15.29 -13.69
N SER A 153 8.12 16.31 -14.36
CA SER A 153 7.61 17.58 -13.84
C SER A 153 8.71 18.56 -13.40
N ALA A 154 9.00 19.54 -14.27
CA ALA A 154 9.83 20.69 -13.93
C ALA A 154 9.10 21.54 -12.87
N ASN A 155 9.61 21.51 -11.64
CA ASN A 155 8.97 22.16 -10.49
C ASN A 155 10.00 22.66 -9.45
N GLY A 156 9.55 23.50 -8.53
CA GLY A 156 10.39 24.11 -7.50
C GLY A 156 10.75 23.21 -6.31
N ILE A 157 10.43 21.91 -6.34
CA ILE A 157 10.81 20.94 -5.30
C ILE A 157 12.16 20.32 -5.66
N PHE A 158 12.32 19.83 -6.90
CA PHE A 158 13.57 19.26 -7.43
C PHE A 158 14.14 20.17 -8.54
N PRO A 159 14.73 21.33 -8.20
CA PRO A 159 15.27 22.28 -9.17
C PRO A 159 16.45 21.67 -9.94
N GLY A 160 16.44 21.76 -11.28
CA GLY A 160 17.51 21.22 -12.12
C GLY A 160 17.61 19.68 -12.07
N LYS A 161 16.46 19.00 -12.07
CA LYS A 161 16.36 17.53 -12.08
C LYS A 161 15.43 16.94 -13.13
N ASN A 162 14.59 17.74 -13.79
CA ASN A 162 13.70 17.27 -14.85
C ASN A 162 14.50 16.62 -15.99
N GLN A 163 14.08 15.45 -16.49
CA GLN A 163 14.77 14.69 -17.55
C GLN A 163 16.21 14.31 -17.20
N HIS A 164 16.53 14.15 -15.92
CA HIS A 164 17.71 13.38 -15.48
C HIS A 164 17.26 12.02 -14.93
N ASN A 165 18.04 10.98 -15.21
CA ASN A 165 17.84 9.67 -14.60
C ASN A 165 18.20 9.67 -13.10
N ALA A 166 17.37 8.99 -12.30
CA ALA A 166 17.49 8.91 -10.85
C ALA A 166 18.50 7.83 -10.42
N PRO A 167 19.57 8.16 -9.67
CA PRO A 167 20.43 7.17 -9.05
C PRO A 167 19.70 6.45 -7.90
N CYS A 168 20.26 5.33 -7.46
CA CYS A 168 19.79 4.59 -6.29
C CYS A 168 20.98 4.03 -5.50
N ALA A 169 20.81 3.88 -4.19
CA ALA A 169 21.76 3.25 -3.30
C ALA A 169 21.06 2.13 -2.52
N VAL A 170 21.64 0.93 -2.50
CA VAL A 170 21.14 -0.17 -1.68
C VAL A 170 21.97 -0.23 -0.41
N CYS A 171 21.27 -0.04 0.71
CA CYS A 171 21.85 0.23 2.02
C CYS A 171 21.55 -0.90 2.99
N TYR A 172 22.53 -1.27 3.81
CA TYR A 172 22.42 -2.28 4.86
C TYR A 172 22.62 -1.66 6.24
N ALA A 173 21.57 -1.66 7.05
CA ALA A 173 21.65 -1.24 8.44
C ALA A 173 21.86 -2.48 9.32
N SER A 174 23.12 -2.80 9.61
CA SER A 174 23.54 -4.03 10.30
C SER A 174 23.10 -4.14 11.77
N SER A 175 22.74 -3.02 12.40
CA SER A 175 22.23 -2.94 13.77
C SER A 175 20.71 -2.72 13.85
N ARG A 176 19.97 -3.11 12.81
CA ARG A 176 18.54 -2.81 12.64
C ARG A 176 17.78 -3.99 12.05
N SER A 177 16.76 -4.46 12.75
CA SER A 177 16.03 -5.69 12.39
C SER A 177 14.94 -5.51 11.33
N THR A 178 14.40 -4.30 11.19
CA THR A 178 13.20 -4.01 10.39
C THR A 178 13.31 -2.68 9.66
N LYS A 179 12.56 -2.55 8.55
CA LYS A 179 12.38 -1.30 7.80
C LYS A 179 10.90 -0.97 7.64
N LEU A 180 10.58 0.32 7.59
CA LEU A 180 9.23 0.84 7.42
C LEU A 180 9.29 2.13 6.60
N MET A 181 8.52 2.23 5.51
CA MET A 181 8.24 3.51 4.87
C MET A 181 6.92 4.07 5.39
N ILE A 182 6.86 5.35 5.74
CA ILE A 182 5.64 6.02 6.19
C ILE A 182 5.33 7.19 5.25
N PRO A 183 4.24 7.12 4.44
CA PRO A 183 3.80 8.23 3.61
C PRO A 183 3.13 9.34 4.44
N ALA A 184 3.04 10.53 3.86
CA ALA A 184 2.55 11.77 4.47
C ALA A 184 3.26 12.16 5.79
N ARG A 185 4.51 11.72 5.98
CA ARG A 185 5.32 11.94 7.17
C ARG A 185 6.75 12.28 6.80
N THR A 186 7.43 13.03 7.67
CA THR A 186 8.86 13.37 7.59
C THR A 186 9.62 12.94 8.86
N SER A 187 8.96 12.18 9.74
CA SER A 187 9.48 11.73 11.03
C SER A 187 8.95 10.35 11.40
N CYS A 188 9.86 9.48 11.84
CA CYS A 188 9.57 8.13 12.29
C CYS A 188 8.84 8.09 13.66
N PRO A 189 8.29 6.94 14.08
CA PRO A 189 7.75 6.76 15.42
C PRO A 189 8.86 6.79 16.47
N SER A 190 8.52 7.04 17.74
CA SER A 190 9.46 6.96 18.85
C SER A 190 10.21 5.61 18.86
N SER A 191 11.50 5.62 19.17
CA SER A 191 12.44 4.48 19.11
C SER A 191 12.79 3.91 17.72
N TRP A 192 12.37 4.55 16.62
CA TRP A 192 12.85 4.23 15.26
C TRP A 192 13.91 5.23 14.80
N THR A 193 14.86 4.76 13.99
CA THR A 193 15.87 5.60 13.32
C THR A 193 15.28 6.13 12.00
N ILE A 194 15.53 7.41 11.66
CA ILE A 194 15.30 7.94 10.30
C ILE A 194 16.52 7.58 9.47
N GLU A 195 16.32 6.84 8.37
CA GLU A 195 17.36 6.62 7.36
C GLU A 195 17.40 7.81 6.39
N TYR A 196 16.25 8.12 5.79
CA TYR A 196 16.07 9.29 4.93
C TYR A 196 14.58 9.68 4.85
N LYS A 197 14.32 10.83 4.25
CA LYS A 197 12.99 11.39 4.01
C LYS A 197 12.95 12.12 2.68
N GLY A 198 11.74 12.34 2.18
CA GLY A 198 11.52 13.16 0.99
C GLY A 198 10.08 13.07 0.52
N TYR A 199 9.88 12.66 -0.72
CA TYR A 199 8.58 12.70 -1.39
C TYR A 199 8.15 11.32 -1.89
N LEU A 200 6.85 11.05 -1.75
CA LEU A 200 6.23 9.86 -2.29
C LEU A 200 6.03 10.06 -3.79
N MET A 201 6.56 9.16 -4.60
CA MET A 201 6.57 9.27 -6.06
C MET A 201 6.19 7.94 -6.72
N ALA A 202 5.59 8.01 -7.91
CA ALA A 202 5.32 6.89 -8.81
C ALA A 202 5.12 7.43 -10.24
N GLU A 203 4.56 6.61 -11.13
CA GLU A 203 4.22 7.01 -12.50
C GLU A 203 3.04 8.01 -12.59
N HIS A 204 2.91 8.72 -13.71
CA HIS A 204 1.81 9.68 -13.90
C HIS A 204 0.43 9.00 -13.85
N TYR A 205 -0.52 9.63 -13.15
CA TYR A 205 -1.87 9.10 -12.92
C TYR A 205 -2.73 8.83 -14.17
N SER A 206 -2.28 9.26 -15.36
CA SER A 206 -2.97 9.07 -16.64
C SER A 206 -2.23 8.14 -17.62
N PHE A 207 -1.10 7.57 -17.24
CA PHE A 207 -0.37 6.62 -18.08
C PHE A 207 -0.82 5.17 -17.80
N LYS A 208 -0.49 4.26 -18.72
CA LYS A 208 -1.03 2.89 -18.73
C LYS A 208 -0.27 1.95 -17.79
N ASN A 209 1.00 2.26 -17.52
CA ASN A 209 1.84 1.45 -16.64
C ASN A 209 1.69 1.92 -15.19
N ASN A 210 1.17 1.06 -14.30
CA ASN A 210 1.10 1.38 -12.87
C ASN A 210 2.44 1.06 -12.18
N LYS A 211 2.93 1.99 -11.36
CA LYS A 211 4.11 1.79 -10.52
C LYS A 211 3.76 1.73 -9.04
N VAL A 212 4.57 1.01 -8.26
CA VAL A 212 4.54 1.08 -6.79
C VAL A 212 4.90 2.50 -6.31
N TYR A 213 4.36 2.91 -5.17
CA TYR A 213 4.74 4.17 -4.54
C TYR A 213 6.08 4.01 -3.83
N GLU A 214 7.10 4.76 -4.26
CA GLU A 214 8.42 4.78 -3.63
C GLU A 214 8.67 6.10 -2.90
N CYS A 215 9.61 6.05 -1.94
CA CYS A 215 10.09 7.24 -1.26
C CYS A 215 11.39 7.72 -1.91
N VAL A 216 11.35 8.89 -2.54
CA VAL A 216 12.52 9.53 -3.15
C VAL A 216 13.07 10.58 -2.17
N ASP A 217 14.39 10.61 -2.00
CA ASP A 217 15.08 11.51 -1.07
C ASP A 217 14.77 13.00 -1.36
N GLU A 218 14.70 13.85 -0.33
CA GLU A 218 14.43 15.29 -0.48
C GLU A 218 15.56 16.07 -1.17
N SER A 219 16.75 15.46 -1.30
CA SER A 219 17.97 16.08 -1.84
C SER A 219 18.52 15.33 -3.06
N PRO A 220 17.72 15.05 -4.11
CA PRO A 220 18.06 14.08 -5.14
C PRO A 220 19.30 14.45 -5.95
N GLU A 221 20.09 13.42 -6.23
CA GLU A 221 21.20 13.44 -7.19
C GLU A 221 20.71 13.01 -8.58
N SER A 222 21.54 13.24 -9.60
CA SER A 222 21.28 12.82 -10.99
C SER A 222 22.31 11.77 -11.42
N ILE A 223 21.97 10.94 -12.40
CA ILE A 223 22.97 10.27 -13.25
C ILE A 223 23.55 11.31 -14.22
N ASP A 224 24.87 11.39 -14.27
CA ASP A 224 25.59 12.43 -14.99
C ASP A 224 25.55 12.14 -16.51
N GLY A 225 25.28 13.16 -17.34
CA GLY A 225 25.12 12.99 -18.79
C GLY A 225 23.80 12.36 -19.25
N SER A 226 22.81 12.20 -18.36
CA SER A 226 21.48 11.64 -18.68
C SER A 226 20.43 12.65 -19.15
N GLU A 227 20.87 13.83 -19.59
CA GLU A 227 20.08 15.07 -19.80
C GLU A 227 19.31 15.10 -21.14
N THR A 228 18.66 14.00 -21.49
CA THR A 228 17.86 13.86 -22.72
C THR A 228 16.60 13.09 -22.40
N ALA A 229 15.42 13.59 -22.78
CA ALA A 229 14.17 12.85 -22.64
C ALA A 229 14.24 11.52 -23.42
N THR A 230 14.29 10.40 -22.69
CA THR A 230 14.34 9.06 -23.28
C THR A 230 12.99 8.35 -23.20
N LEU A 231 12.90 7.17 -23.80
CA LEU A 231 11.82 6.23 -23.46
C LEU A 231 12.11 5.70 -22.04
N SER A 232 11.46 6.29 -21.04
CA SER A 232 11.79 6.07 -19.63
C SER A 232 10.59 5.54 -18.82
N ALA A 233 10.86 5.06 -17.60
CA ALA A 233 9.89 5.14 -16.52
C ALA A 233 10.04 6.50 -15.83
N HIS A 234 9.04 6.99 -15.09
CA HIS A 234 9.18 8.26 -14.39
C HIS A 234 9.01 8.16 -12.88
N PHE A 235 9.58 9.14 -12.18
CA PHE A 235 9.14 9.58 -10.86
C PHE A 235 8.38 10.91 -10.98
N TYR A 236 7.05 10.86 -10.85
CA TYR A 236 6.18 12.01 -10.62
C TYR A 236 5.79 12.12 -9.13
N PHE A 237 5.65 13.36 -8.65
CA PHE A 237 5.17 13.64 -7.30
C PHE A 237 3.71 13.21 -7.11
N ILE A 238 3.44 12.38 -6.10
CA ILE A 238 2.07 12.07 -5.70
C ILE A 238 1.47 13.30 -5.02
N ARG A 239 0.38 13.81 -5.59
CA ARG A 239 -0.40 14.92 -5.01
C ARG A 239 -1.63 14.41 -4.27
N THR A 240 -1.90 14.98 -3.11
CA THR A 240 -3.16 14.78 -2.38
C THR A 240 -4.37 15.23 -3.19
N THR A 241 -5.45 14.46 -3.11
CA THR A 241 -6.80 14.88 -3.46
C THR A 241 -7.64 14.95 -2.19
N CYS A 242 -8.43 16.00 -2.00
CA CYS A 242 -9.44 16.04 -0.91
C CYS A 242 -10.71 15.28 -1.32
N THR A 243 -10.52 14.02 -1.72
CA THR A 243 -11.56 13.12 -2.25
C THR A 243 -11.29 11.75 -1.66
N GLY A 244 -12.10 11.33 -0.69
CA GLY A 244 -11.79 10.18 0.18
C GLY A 244 -10.79 10.48 1.31
N LEU A 245 -9.78 11.34 1.07
CA LEU A 245 -8.92 11.84 2.13
C LEU A 245 -9.56 13.03 2.89
N PRO A 246 -9.52 13.05 4.23
CA PRO A 246 -10.05 14.15 5.04
C PRO A 246 -9.12 15.38 5.00
N CYS A 247 -9.68 16.55 4.70
CA CYS A 247 -8.97 17.82 4.66
C CYS A 247 -9.69 18.84 5.57
N PRO A 248 -9.14 19.22 6.74
CA PRO A 248 -7.89 18.76 7.37
C PRO A 248 -7.92 17.28 7.81
N PRO A 249 -6.75 16.65 8.13
CA PRO A 249 -5.40 17.23 8.21
C PRO A 249 -4.68 17.32 6.86
N TYR A 250 -5.16 16.65 5.81
CA TYR A 250 -4.56 16.79 4.48
C TYR A 250 -4.90 18.16 3.87
N VAL A 251 -4.06 18.62 2.95
CA VAL A 251 -4.24 19.87 2.19
C VAL A 251 -4.33 19.49 0.71
N ASN A 252 -5.28 20.03 -0.04
CA ASN A 252 -5.49 19.67 -1.46
C ASN A 252 -4.29 20.04 -2.35
N LYS A 253 -4.03 19.25 -3.40
CA LYS A 253 -2.98 19.52 -4.41
C LYS A 253 -1.57 19.69 -3.81
N ARG A 254 -1.28 19.04 -2.68
CA ARG A 254 0.02 19.08 -1.98
C ARG A 254 0.82 17.83 -2.32
N ALA A 255 2.10 17.97 -2.63
CA ALA A 255 3.00 16.82 -2.77
C ALA A 255 3.07 16.05 -1.44
N ILE A 256 2.89 14.73 -1.49
CA ILE A 256 2.94 13.83 -0.33
C ILE A 256 4.40 13.60 0.04
N THR A 257 4.76 13.85 1.29
CA THR A 257 6.08 13.52 1.85
C THR A 257 6.17 12.04 2.24
N CYS A 258 7.38 11.55 2.47
CA CYS A 258 7.63 10.21 2.99
C CYS A 258 8.86 10.21 3.91
N VAL A 259 8.95 9.18 4.74
CA VAL A 259 10.14 8.87 5.55
C VAL A 259 10.39 7.37 5.55
N VAL A 260 11.64 6.96 5.41
CA VAL A 260 12.10 5.57 5.58
C VAL A 260 12.78 5.45 6.93
N CYS A 261 12.31 4.46 7.69
CA CYS A 261 12.63 4.23 9.09
C CYS A 261 13.19 2.83 9.29
N THR A 262 14.09 2.66 10.26
CA THR A 262 14.54 1.33 10.70
C THR A 262 14.46 1.14 12.22
N LYS A 263 14.40 -0.13 12.63
CA LYS A 263 14.49 -0.56 14.03
C LYS A 263 15.01 -1.98 14.13
#